data_AF-A0A259LNC7-F1
#
_entry.id   AF-A0A259LNC7-F1
#
_cell.length_a   1.000
_cell.length_b   1.000
_cell.length_c   1.000
_cell.angle_alpha   90.00
_cell.angle_beta   90.00
_cell.angle_gamma   90.00
#
_symmetry.space_group_name_H-M   'P 1'
#
loop_
_entity.id
_entity.type
_entity.pdbx_description
1 polymer ?
#
loop_
_entity_poly.entity_id
_entity_poly.type
_entity_poly.pdbx_seq_one_letter_code
_entity_poly.pdbx_strand_id
1 'polypeptide(L)'
;LHARHDEHIDINLNRTHYSLSIRNAIMGVFAPFFPTQGAVWTGVHVIVVQRWKQGPKAMNSLHSGLASYYLMGLPFIYFLLPVLTGLEPLLGVALSLTLVLTGFACAYIAMSIPRDNASRGTVVLIGAALAFFEPWQGLLLGVVATLALVGWDRSPDPIPHDE
;
A
#
# COMPACT_ATOMS: atom_id res chain seq x y z
N LEU A 1 0.73 -17.38 -4.42
CA LEU A 1 1.07 -17.55 -2.98
C LEU A 1 0.82 -19.01 -2.63
N HIS A 2 1.70 -19.70 -1.91
CA HIS A 2 1.30 -20.96 -1.24
C HIS A 2 0.32 -20.55 -0.13
N ALA A 3 -0.96 -20.51 -0.48
CA ALA A 3 -2.03 -20.23 0.46
C ALA A 3 -2.10 -21.39 1.44
N ARG A 4 -2.11 -21.06 2.72
CA ARG A 4 -2.30 -22.01 3.80
C ARG A 4 -3.62 -22.76 3.57
N HIS A 5 -3.63 -24.08 3.72
CA HIS A 5 -4.80 -24.90 3.36
C HIS A 5 -5.97 -24.79 4.34
N ASP A 6 -5.74 -24.34 5.57
CA ASP A 6 -6.76 -24.30 6.62
C ASP A 6 -7.50 -22.96 6.74
N GLU A 7 -7.01 -21.87 6.12
CA GLU A 7 -7.75 -20.62 6.01
C GLU A 7 -7.77 -20.17 4.54
N HIS A 8 -8.95 -20.21 3.93
CA HIS A 8 -9.16 -19.69 2.58
C HIS A 8 -9.37 -18.18 2.63
N ILE A 9 -8.51 -17.44 1.92
CA ILE A 9 -8.62 -15.99 1.78
C ILE A 9 -9.14 -15.68 0.38
N ASP A 10 -10.40 -15.24 0.29
CA ASP A 10 -11.01 -14.72 -0.94
C ASP A 10 -10.49 -13.29 -1.20
N ILE A 11 -9.67 -13.10 -2.23
CA ILE A 11 -9.07 -11.81 -2.57
C ILE A 11 -9.75 -11.25 -3.82
N ASN A 12 -10.89 -10.59 -3.61
CA ASN A 12 -11.56 -9.89 -4.69
C ASN A 12 -11.17 -8.41 -4.73
N LEU A 13 -10.54 -7.99 -5.83
CA LEU A 13 -10.03 -6.62 -6.00
C LEU A 13 -11.16 -5.58 -6.04
N ASN A 14 -12.25 -5.88 -6.76
CA ASN A 14 -13.41 -4.99 -6.88
C ASN A 14 -14.06 -4.75 -5.51
N ARG A 15 -14.31 -5.82 -4.74
CA ARG A 15 -14.83 -5.71 -3.37
C ARG A 15 -13.91 -4.88 -2.49
N THR A 16 -12.60 -5.07 -2.61
CA THR A 16 -11.60 -4.32 -1.86
C THR A 16 -11.63 -2.83 -2.20
N HIS A 17 -11.66 -2.47 -3.48
CA HIS A 17 -11.73 -1.07 -3.92
C HIS A 17 -13.01 -0.38 -3.46
N TYR A 18 -14.17 -1.04 -3.58
CA TYR A 18 -15.44 -0.48 -3.09
C TYR A 18 -15.46 -0.31 -1.57
N SER A 19 -14.97 -1.30 -0.82
CA SER A 19 -14.89 -1.20 0.63
C SER A 19 -14.02 -0.03 1.07
N LEU A 20 -12.84 0.12 0.45
CA LEU A 20 -11.92 1.22 0.73
C LEU A 20 -12.51 2.58 0.37
N SER A 21 -13.17 2.71 -0.79
CA SER A 21 -13.75 3.98 -1.22
C SER A 21 -14.91 4.41 -0.32
N ILE A 22 -15.81 3.49 0.07
CA ILE A 22 -16.90 3.76 1.01
C ILE A 22 -16.33 4.21 2.35
N ARG A 23 -15.37 3.47 2.92
CA ARG A 23 -14.74 3.79 4.20
C ARG A 23 -14.05 5.16 4.16
N ASN A 24 -13.31 5.45 3.10
CA ASN A 24 -12.62 6.74 2.95
C ASN A 24 -13.60 7.90 2.73
N ALA A 25 -14.70 7.69 1.99
CA ALA A 25 -15.73 8.69 1.78
C ALA A 25 -16.45 9.05 3.09
N ILE A 26 -16.82 8.05 3.89
CA ILE A 26 -17.42 8.27 5.23
C ILE A 26 -16.44 9.05 6.11
N MET A 27 -15.18 8.64 6.18
CA MET A 27 -14.17 9.38 6.96
C MET A 27 -13.94 10.79 6.42
N GLY A 28 -13.99 11.01 5.11
CA GLY A 28 -13.88 12.35 4.53
C GLY A 28 -14.95 13.32 5.00
N VAL A 29 -16.14 12.82 5.35
CA VAL A 29 -17.24 13.63 5.90
C VAL A 29 -17.14 13.80 7.41
N PHE A 30 -16.87 12.73 8.16
CA PHE A 30 -16.99 12.72 9.62
C PHE A 30 -15.66 12.91 10.38
N ALA A 31 -14.53 12.56 9.77
CA ALA A 31 -13.21 12.59 10.40
C ALA A 31 -12.11 12.75 9.32
N PRO A 32 -11.95 13.96 8.74
CA PRO A 32 -11.08 14.22 7.59
C PRO A 32 -9.60 14.26 7.99
N PHE A 33 -9.11 13.12 8.50
CA PHE A 33 -7.71 12.93 8.84
C PHE A 33 -7.02 12.21 7.67
N PHE A 34 -6.48 12.99 6.74
CA PHE A 34 -5.84 12.49 5.52
C PHE A 34 -4.82 11.35 5.75
N PRO A 35 -3.99 11.35 6.82
CA PRO A 35 -3.04 10.26 7.05
C PRO A 35 -3.69 8.90 7.34
N THR A 36 -4.96 8.83 7.77
CA THR A 36 -5.67 7.55 7.95
C THR A 36 -6.49 7.16 6.73
N GLN A 37 -6.63 8.04 5.74
CA GLN A 37 -7.30 7.76 4.47
C GLN A 37 -6.34 7.06 3.52
N GLY A 38 -6.79 5.97 2.89
CA GLY A 38 -5.97 5.14 2.02
C GLY A 38 -6.16 3.65 2.27
N ALA A 39 -5.36 2.85 1.59
CA ALA A 39 -5.29 1.41 1.83
C ALA A 39 -4.58 1.11 3.17
N VAL A 40 -4.69 -0.12 3.64
CA VAL A 40 -3.89 -0.63 4.77
C VAL A 40 -2.41 -0.33 4.53
N TRP A 41 -1.68 0.05 5.58
CA TRP A 41 -0.24 0.25 5.51
C TRP A 41 0.47 -1.04 5.05
N THR A 42 1.08 -0.99 3.86
CA THR A 42 1.67 -2.16 3.19
C THR A 42 2.72 -2.87 4.05
N GLY A 43 3.52 -2.12 4.82
CA GLY A 43 4.55 -2.70 5.68
C GLY A 43 3.97 -3.66 6.72
N VAL A 44 2.97 -3.23 7.48
CA VAL A 44 2.27 -4.09 8.44
C VAL A 44 1.55 -5.24 7.74
N HIS A 45 0.91 -4.98 6.60
CA HIS A 45 0.23 -6.04 5.87
C HIS A 45 1.21 -7.17 5.50
N VAL A 46 2.39 -6.83 4.98
CA VAL A 46 3.44 -7.82 4.66
C VAL A 46 3.88 -8.57 5.92
N ILE A 47 4.15 -7.89 7.02
CA ILE A 47 4.59 -8.55 8.27
C ILE A 47 3.52 -9.51 8.80
N VAL A 48 2.25 -9.08 8.80
CA VAL A 48 1.11 -9.91 9.23
C VAL A 48 0.96 -11.12 8.32
N VAL A 49 1.05 -10.95 7.00
CA VAL A 49 1.00 -12.06 6.03
C VAL A 49 2.18 -13.01 6.22
N GLN A 50 3.39 -12.51 6.45
CA GLN A 50 4.57 -13.35 6.70
C GLN A 50 4.42 -14.15 7.99
N ARG A 51 3.87 -13.55 9.05
CA ARG A 51 3.58 -14.26 10.30
C ARG A 51 2.45 -15.27 10.15
N TRP A 52 1.41 -14.93 9.39
CA TRP A 52 0.31 -15.84 9.06
C TRP A 52 0.79 -17.09 8.31
N LYS A 53 1.76 -16.93 7.40
CA LYS A 53 2.40 -18.04 6.69
C LYS A 53 3.18 -19.01 7.59
N GLN A 54 3.55 -18.61 8.82
CA GLN A 54 4.24 -19.49 9.77
C GLN A 54 3.31 -20.55 10.40
N GLY A 55 2.01 -20.48 10.13
CA GLY A 55 1.02 -21.50 10.49
C GLY A 55 0.10 -21.14 11.67
N PRO A 56 -0.85 -22.03 12.01
CA PRO A 56 -1.92 -21.74 12.97
C PRO A 56 -1.42 -21.33 14.35
N LYS A 57 -0.35 -21.99 14.80
CA LYS A 57 0.25 -21.71 16.11
C LYS A 57 0.80 -20.29 16.20
N ALA A 58 1.26 -19.71 15.09
CA ALA A 58 1.81 -18.35 15.07
C ALA A 58 0.69 -17.29 14.91
N MET A 59 -0.32 -17.61 14.11
CA MET A 59 -1.50 -16.76 13.89
C MET A 59 -2.67 -17.59 13.39
N ASN A 60 -3.80 -17.56 14.11
CA ASN A 60 -4.97 -18.36 13.78
C ASN A 60 -5.66 -17.88 12.49
N SER A 61 -5.87 -16.57 12.35
CA SER A 61 -6.53 -15.97 11.17
C SER A 61 -5.82 -14.70 10.69
N LEU A 62 -5.77 -14.47 9.38
CA LEU A 62 -5.25 -13.22 8.80
C LEU A 62 -6.03 -11.99 9.30
N HIS A 63 -7.36 -12.10 9.42
CA HIS A 63 -8.22 -11.02 9.91
C HIS A 63 -7.91 -10.68 11.37
N SER A 64 -7.60 -11.69 12.20
CA SER A 64 -7.22 -11.46 13.61
C SER A 64 -5.92 -10.67 13.74
N GLY A 65 -4.95 -10.91 12.84
CA GLY A 65 -3.69 -10.17 12.81
C GLY A 65 -3.90 -8.70 12.42
N LEU A 66 -4.72 -8.46 11.39
CA LEU A 66 -5.06 -7.09 10.96
C LEU A 66 -5.91 -6.35 11.99
N ALA A 67 -6.89 -7.02 12.61
CA ALA A 67 -7.71 -6.45 13.67
C ALA A 67 -6.87 -6.03 14.89
N SER A 68 -5.90 -6.87 15.30
CA SER A 68 -4.98 -6.56 16.40
C SER A 68 -4.17 -5.29 16.14
N TYR A 69 -3.68 -5.10 14.90
CA TYR A 69 -2.98 -3.88 14.52
C TYR A 69 -3.86 -2.62 14.68
N TYR A 70 -5.10 -2.68 14.21
CA TYR A 70 -6.03 -1.55 14.36
C TYR A 70 -6.47 -1.33 15.81
N LEU A 71 -6.61 -2.40 16.60
CA LEU A 71 -6.94 -2.33 18.03
C LEU A 71 -5.84 -1.61 18.82
N MET A 72 -4.57 -1.84 18.47
CA MET A 72 -3.44 -1.11 19.07
C MET A 72 -3.48 0.40 18.76
N GLY A 73 -4.08 0.80 17.64
CA GLY A 73 -4.29 2.19 17.24
C GLY A 73 -5.46 2.91 17.93
N LEU A 74 -6.27 2.20 18.73
CA LEU A 74 -7.31 2.80 19.58
C LEU A 74 -6.68 3.68 20.69
N PRO A 75 -7.46 4.48 21.46
CA PRO A 75 -6.97 5.40 22.48
C PRO A 75 -5.99 4.84 23.53
N PHE A 76 -5.74 3.53 23.56
CA PHE A 76 -4.61 2.92 24.27
C PHE A 76 -3.26 3.56 23.93
N ILE A 77 -3.06 3.98 22.66
CA ILE A 77 -1.80 4.64 22.27
C ILE A 77 -1.63 6.02 22.93
N TYR A 78 -2.72 6.67 23.36
CA TYR A 78 -2.63 7.95 24.09
C TYR A 78 -2.00 7.79 25.47
N PHE A 79 -2.09 6.61 26.09
CA PHE A 79 -1.35 6.31 27.32
C PHE A 79 0.17 6.16 27.09
N LEU A 80 0.58 5.90 25.84
CA LEU A 80 1.99 5.87 25.44
C LEU A 80 2.54 7.24 25.03
N LEU A 81 1.70 8.28 24.92
CA LEU A 81 2.14 9.65 24.59
C LEU A 81 3.36 10.13 25.41
N PRO A 82 3.41 10.00 26.75
CA PRO A 82 4.57 10.44 27.52
C PRO A 82 5.87 9.70 27.16
N VAL A 83 5.77 8.45 26.73
CA VAL A 83 6.92 7.69 26.22
C VAL A 83 7.31 8.16 24.82
N LEU A 84 6.32 8.41 23.96
CA LEU A 84 6.54 8.92 22.60
C LEU A 84 7.19 10.31 22.60
N THR A 85 6.82 11.20 23.53
CA THR A 85 7.48 12.52 23.68
C THR A 85 8.94 12.38 24.11
N GLY A 86 9.29 11.38 24.92
CA GLY A 86 10.70 11.11 25.25
C GLY A 86 11.52 10.56 24.08
N LEU A 87 10.85 9.95 23.10
CA LEU A 87 11.44 9.36 21.90
C LEU A 87 11.38 10.28 20.67
N GLU A 88 10.83 11.50 20.80
CA GLU A 88 10.71 12.48 19.72
C GLU A 88 11.97 12.64 18.84
N PRO A 89 13.21 12.72 19.37
CA PRO A 89 14.40 12.82 18.53
C PRO A 89 14.67 11.56 17.67
N LEU A 90 14.22 10.38 18.10
CA LEU A 90 14.37 9.13 17.36
C LEU A 90 13.29 8.98 16.28
N LEU A 91 12.11 9.58 16.47
CA LEU A 91 10.98 9.47 15.53
C LEU A 91 11.35 10.01 14.14
N GLY A 92 12.09 11.13 14.05
CA GLY A 92 12.51 11.69 12.77
C GLY A 92 13.40 10.74 11.95
N VAL A 93 14.34 10.06 12.62
CA VAL A 93 15.22 9.07 11.98
C VAL A 93 14.42 7.84 11.56
N ALA A 94 13.53 7.34 12.42
CA ALA A 94 12.69 6.19 12.13
C ALA A 94 11.74 6.45 10.94
N LEU A 95 11.11 7.63 10.88
CA LEU A 95 10.24 8.04 9.77
C LEU A 95 11.02 8.17 8.46
N SER A 96 12.23 8.74 8.50
CA SER A 96 13.09 8.85 7.32
C SER A 96 13.48 7.47 6.77
N LEU A 97 13.91 6.55 7.63
CA LEU A 97 14.21 5.17 7.25
C LEU A 97 12.96 4.47 6.67
N THR A 98 11.80 4.67 7.29
CA THR A 98 10.53 4.10 6.82
C THR A 98 10.15 4.61 5.43
N LEU A 99 10.31 5.91 5.17
CA LEU A 99 10.03 6.52 3.86
C LEU A 99 10.97 5.99 2.78
N VAL A 100 12.27 5.89 3.07
CA VAL A 100 13.26 5.36 2.11
C VAL A 100 12.95 3.90 1.77
N LEU A 101 12.70 3.06 2.77
CA LEU A 101 12.39 1.64 2.56
C LEU A 101 11.08 1.45 1.79
N THR A 102 10.06 2.26 2.10
CA THR A 102 8.78 2.23 1.39
C THR A 102 8.95 2.69 -0.05
N GLY A 103 9.68 3.79 -0.29
CA GLY A 103 9.99 4.29 -1.63
C GLY A 103 10.71 3.24 -2.48
N PHE A 104 11.72 2.57 -1.92
CA PHE A 104 12.42 1.48 -2.60
C PHE A 104 11.49 0.30 -2.92
N ALA A 105 10.68 -0.15 -1.95
CA ALA A 105 9.74 -1.26 -2.16
C ALA A 105 8.70 -0.93 -3.24
N CYS A 106 8.13 0.29 -3.22
CA CYS A 106 7.20 0.76 -4.23
C CYS A 106 7.84 0.80 -5.62
N ALA A 107 9.06 1.35 -5.74
CA ALA A 107 9.79 1.39 -7.01
C ALA A 107 10.12 -0.02 -7.54
N TYR A 108 10.54 -0.93 -6.65
CA TYR A 108 10.85 -2.32 -7.00
C TYR A 108 9.62 -3.04 -7.58
N ILE A 109 8.47 -2.93 -6.91
CA ILE A 109 7.21 -3.53 -7.39
C ILE A 109 6.75 -2.85 -8.67
N ALA A 110 6.80 -1.51 -8.76
CA ALA A 110 6.40 -0.77 -9.95
C ALA A 110 7.22 -1.18 -11.19
N MET A 111 8.51 -1.47 -11.05
CA MET A 111 9.36 -1.95 -12.15
C MET A 111 9.13 -3.42 -12.52
N SER A 112 8.46 -4.19 -11.66
CA SER A 112 8.14 -5.60 -11.93
C SER A 112 6.88 -5.80 -12.78
N ILE A 113 6.03 -4.78 -12.89
CA ILE A 113 4.75 -4.83 -13.63
C ILE A 113 4.94 -4.73 -15.16
N PRO A 114 5.72 -3.76 -15.70
CA PRO A 114 5.82 -3.55 -17.14
C PRO A 114 6.69 -4.62 -17.80
N ARG A 115 6.21 -5.16 -18.93
CA ARG A 115 6.83 -6.31 -19.60
C ARG A 115 7.77 -5.94 -20.75
N ASP A 116 7.54 -4.81 -21.39
CA ASP A 116 8.35 -4.31 -22.49
C ASP A 116 9.25 -3.14 -22.07
N ASN A 117 10.24 -2.83 -22.90
CA ASN A 117 11.22 -1.78 -22.58
C ASN A 117 10.63 -0.37 -22.65
N ALA A 118 9.61 -0.14 -23.50
CA ALA A 118 8.99 1.17 -23.65
C ALA A 118 8.11 1.51 -22.44
N SER A 119 7.34 0.53 -21.93
CA SER A 119 6.55 0.69 -20.70
C SER A 119 7.43 0.84 -19.47
N ARG A 120 8.54 0.10 -19.36
CA ARG A 120 9.55 0.32 -18.30
C ARG A 120 10.13 1.72 -18.33
N GLY A 121 10.54 2.20 -19.51
CA GLY A 121 11.03 3.57 -19.69
C GLY A 121 9.97 4.62 -19.33
N THR A 122 8.72 4.36 -19.69
CA THR A 122 7.58 5.23 -19.36
C THR A 122 7.33 5.29 -17.86
N VAL A 123 7.36 4.16 -17.14
CA VAL A 123 7.23 4.13 -15.67
C VAL A 123 8.33 4.95 -14.98
N VAL A 124 9.58 4.84 -15.45
CA VAL A 124 10.69 5.65 -14.92
C VAL A 124 10.48 7.14 -15.19
N LEU A 125 10.02 7.50 -16.39
CA LEU A 125 9.72 8.88 -16.76
C LEU A 125 8.60 9.47 -15.89
N ILE A 126 7.56 8.69 -15.62
CA ILE A 126 6.46 9.07 -14.71
C ILE A 126 6.98 9.28 -13.29
N GLY A 127 7.79 8.33 -12.78
CA GLY A 127 8.39 8.43 -11.45
C GLY A 127 9.27 9.68 -11.30
N ALA A 128 10.11 9.97 -12.30
CA ALA A 128 10.92 11.18 -12.32
C ALA A 128 10.05 12.44 -12.38
N ALA A 129 9.00 12.45 -13.20
CA ALA A 129 8.13 13.61 -13.32
C ALA A 129 7.36 13.91 -12.03
N LEU A 130 6.88 12.88 -11.32
CA LEU A 130 6.25 13.04 -10.02
C LEU A 130 7.23 13.49 -8.93
N ALA A 131 8.52 13.22 -9.09
CA ALA A 131 9.56 13.64 -8.13
C ALA A 131 9.99 15.10 -8.32
N PHE A 132 10.01 15.60 -9.56
CA PHE A 132 10.53 16.94 -9.88
C PHE A 132 9.46 17.99 -10.17
N PHE A 133 8.25 17.59 -10.55
CA PHE A 133 7.15 18.51 -10.86
C PHE A 133 6.04 18.42 -9.82
N GLU A 134 5.10 19.38 -9.91
CA GLU A 134 3.88 19.32 -9.12
C GLU A 134 3.11 18.03 -9.39
N PRO A 135 2.44 17.43 -8.38
CA PRO A 135 1.80 16.13 -8.53
C PRO A 135 0.83 16.04 -9.70
N TRP A 136 0.05 17.10 -9.94
CA TRP A 136 -0.90 17.13 -11.06
C TRP A 136 -0.20 17.17 -12.43
N GLN A 137 0.96 17.83 -12.53
CA GLN A 137 1.77 17.89 -13.75
C GLN A 137 2.43 16.55 -14.04
N GLY A 138 2.99 15.91 -13.01
CA GLY A 138 3.58 14.57 -13.13
C GLY A 138 2.54 13.53 -13.54
N LEU A 139 1.33 13.60 -12.95
CA LEU A 139 0.21 12.74 -13.34
C LEU A 139 -0.24 12.99 -14.78
N LEU A 140 -0.40 14.25 -15.18
CA LEU A 140 -0.77 14.61 -16.55
C LEU A 140 0.28 14.13 -17.56
N LEU A 141 1.56 14.38 -17.28
CA LEU A 141 2.67 13.89 -18.10
C LEU A 141 2.61 12.37 -18.19
N GLY A 142 2.31 11.67 -17.10
CA GLY A 142 2.23 10.22 -17.11
C GLY A 142 1.10 9.67 -17.97
N VAL A 143 -0.07 10.31 -17.96
CA VAL A 143 -1.16 9.95 -18.87
C VAL A 143 -0.74 10.16 -20.31
N VAL A 144 -0.16 11.33 -20.63
CA VAL A 144 0.27 11.66 -22.00
C VAL A 144 1.39 10.72 -22.47
N ALA A 145 2.41 10.48 -21.65
CA ALA A 145 3.53 9.60 -21.97
C ALA A 145 3.07 8.15 -22.18
N THR A 146 2.13 7.67 -21.36
CA THR A 146 1.55 6.32 -21.53
C THR A 146 0.82 6.22 -22.87
N LEU A 147 -0.04 7.18 -23.19
CA LEU A 147 -0.78 7.18 -24.46
C LEU A 147 0.15 7.29 -25.68
N ALA A 148 1.22 8.08 -25.59
CA ALA A 148 2.13 8.34 -26.70
C ALA A 148 3.18 7.22 -26.92
N LEU A 149 3.71 6.62 -25.85
CA LEU A 149 4.83 5.68 -25.92
C LEU A 149 4.42 4.21 -25.77
N VAL A 150 3.39 3.93 -24.96
CA VAL A 150 2.90 2.56 -24.71
C VAL A 150 1.63 2.30 -25.54
N GLY A 151 0.80 3.31 -25.74
CA GLY A 151 -0.48 3.19 -26.42
C GLY A 151 -1.55 2.58 -25.51
N TRP A 152 -2.63 2.08 -26.11
CA TRP A 152 -3.67 1.38 -25.36
C TRP A 152 -3.22 -0.05 -25.10
N ASP A 153 -2.74 -0.30 -23.88
CA ASP A 153 -2.28 -1.63 -23.50
C ASP A 153 -3.46 -2.62 -23.53
N ARG A 154 -3.32 -3.66 -24.36
CA ARG A 154 -4.26 -4.80 -24.45
C ARG A 154 -3.72 -6.03 -23.72
N SER A 155 -2.63 -5.88 -22.99
CA SER A 155 -2.03 -6.99 -22.24
C SER A 155 -3.04 -7.50 -21.21
N PRO A 156 -3.19 -8.83 -21.07
CA PRO A 156 -4.01 -9.39 -20.01
C PRO A 156 -3.48 -8.91 -18.66
N ASP A 157 -4.39 -8.53 -17.76
CA ASP A 157 -4.01 -8.06 -16.43
C ASP A 157 -3.04 -9.06 -15.77
N PRO A 158 -1.91 -8.58 -15.23
CA PRO A 158 -0.96 -9.45 -14.53
C PRO A 158 -1.52 -9.97 -13.20
N ILE A 159 -2.64 -9.41 -12.73
CA ILE A 159 -3.34 -9.81 -11.52
C ILE A 159 -4.37 -10.88 -11.91
N PRO A 160 -4.35 -12.07 -11.29
CA PRO A 160 -5.37 -13.08 -11.50
C PRO A 160 -6.74 -12.47 -11.22
N HIS A 161 -7.64 -12.51 -12.20
CA HIS A 161 -9.05 -12.25 -11.97
C HIS A 161 -9.68 -13.54 -11.45
N ASP A 162 -10.43 -13.45 -10.35
CA ASP A 162 -11.26 -14.57 -9.92
C ASP A 162 -12.29 -14.84 -11.04
N GLU A 163 -12.30 -16.07 -11.57
CA GLU A 163 -13.40 -16.58 -12.41
C GLU A 163 -14.69 -16.74 -11.60
#